data_AF-A0A9P0CI16-F1
#
_entry.id   AF-A0A9P0CI16-F1
#
_cell.length_a   1.000
_cell.length_b   1.000
_cell.length_c   1.000
_cell.angle_alpha   90.00
_cell.angle_beta   90.00
_cell.angle_gamma   90.00
#
_symmetry.space_group_name_H-M   'P 1'
#
loop_
_entity.id
_entity.type
_entity.pdbx_description
1 polymer ?
#
loop_
_entity_poly.entity_id
_entity_poly.type
_entity_poly.pdbx_seq_one_letter_code
_entity_poly.pdbx_strand_id
1 'polypeptide(L)'
;MGKEKKRTSNKEDPMKGFLLQDLVEVKFKKGSTLLQYKTDFHQESYASVDFLQKKFKRTMQEPEAIPVRGIPKQKKDAIIAVLGQLMSKNRLEFGNSIIENDSAQDLVDSQGTENID
;
A
#
# COMPACT_ATOMS: atom_id res chain seq x y z
N MET A 1 11.45 -23.45 12.58
CA MET A 1 10.30 -23.08 13.43
C MET A 1 10.30 -21.57 13.66
N GLY A 2 9.49 -20.84 12.90
CA GLY A 2 9.31 -19.40 13.13
C GLY A 2 8.48 -19.19 14.39
N LYS A 3 9.00 -18.44 15.36
CA LYS A 3 8.23 -18.04 16.54
C LYS A 3 7.13 -17.07 16.07
N GLU A 4 5.88 -17.48 16.14
CA GLU A 4 4.75 -16.58 15.94
C GLU A 4 4.85 -15.45 16.97
N LYS A 5 5.07 -14.22 16.48
CA LYS A 5 5.01 -13.02 17.32
C LYS A 5 3.57 -12.87 17.78
N LYS A 6 3.30 -13.23 19.04
CA LYS A 6 2.03 -12.91 19.71
C LYS A 6 1.76 -11.42 19.50
N ARG A 7 0.56 -11.09 19.00
CA ARG A 7 0.06 -9.72 18.85
C ARG A 7 0.21 -9.01 20.19
N THR A 8 1.24 -8.17 20.34
CA THR A 8 1.31 -7.25 21.46
C THR A 8 0.37 -6.10 21.13
N SER A 9 -0.77 -6.07 21.80
CA SER A 9 -1.58 -4.86 21.89
C SER A 9 -0.67 -3.69 22.23
N ASN A 10 -0.74 -2.60 21.46
CA ASN A 10 0.04 -1.41 21.74
C ASN A 10 -0.26 -0.92 23.17
N LYS A 11 0.63 -0.12 23.77
CA LYS A 11 0.48 0.43 25.12
C LYS A 11 -0.83 1.23 25.35
N GLU A 12 -1.56 1.56 24.29
CA GLU A 12 -2.83 2.29 24.28
C GLU A 12 -3.95 1.49 23.57
N ASP A 13 -4.03 0.18 23.80
CA ASP A 13 -5.17 -0.59 23.29
C ASP A 13 -6.41 -0.27 24.15
N PRO A 14 -7.47 0.32 23.57
CA PRO A 14 -8.70 0.61 24.31
C PRO A 14 -9.40 -0.66 24.82
N MET A 15 -9.02 -1.83 24.30
CA MET A 15 -9.49 -3.14 24.75
C MET A 15 -8.55 -3.83 25.76
N LYS A 16 -7.51 -3.14 26.25
CA LYS A 16 -6.58 -3.74 27.23
C LYS A 16 -7.29 -3.98 28.56
N GLY A 17 -7.49 -5.26 28.90
CA GLY A 17 -8.22 -5.66 30.10
C GLY A 17 -9.75 -5.75 29.90
N PHE A 18 -10.23 -5.57 28.66
CA PHE A 18 -11.63 -5.76 28.31
C PHE A 18 -11.90 -7.25 28.06
N LEU A 19 -12.66 -7.90 28.94
CA LEU A 19 -13.07 -9.30 28.79
C LEU A 19 -14.54 -9.37 28.39
N LEU A 20 -14.84 -10.07 27.30
CA LEU A 20 -16.22 -10.20 26.80
C LEU A 20 -17.16 -10.90 27.79
N GLN A 21 -16.63 -11.75 28.66
CA GLN A 21 -17.40 -12.48 29.66
C GLN A 21 -17.96 -11.56 30.77
N ASP A 22 -17.37 -10.37 30.95
CA ASP A 22 -17.77 -9.42 31.98
C ASP A 22 -18.92 -8.50 31.48
N LEU A 23 -19.34 -8.68 30.22
CA LEU A 23 -20.39 -7.87 29.60
C LEU A 23 -21.77 -8.46 29.85
N VAL A 24 -22.66 -7.59 30.28
CA VAL A 24 -24.04 -7.93 30.61
C VAL A 24 -25.00 -7.50 29.51
N GLU A 25 -24.80 -6.29 28.98
CA GLU A 25 -25.63 -5.74 27.91
C GLU A 25 -24.75 -4.96 26.93
N VAL A 26 -25.05 -5.11 25.64
CA VAL A 26 -24.38 -4.40 24.55
C VAL A 26 -25.39 -3.75 23.62
N LYS A 27 -25.09 -2.52 23.21
CA LYS A 27 -25.90 -1.72 22.31
C LYS A 27 -25.06 -1.25 21.13
N PHE A 28 -25.60 -1.47 19.94
CA PHE A 28 -25.00 -1.06 18.68
C PHE A 28 -25.89 -0.05 17.98
N LYS A 29 -25.28 1.01 17.43
CA LYS A 29 -25.98 1.97 16.56
C LYS A 29 -25.57 1.70 15.13
N LYS A 30 -26.55 1.50 14.24
CA LYS A 30 -26.31 1.34 12.80
C LYS A 30 -25.48 2.53 12.28
N GLY A 31 -24.37 2.22 11.60
CA GLY A 31 -23.44 3.22 11.05
C GLY A 31 -22.41 3.78 12.04
N SER A 32 -22.36 3.30 13.28
CA SER A 32 -21.31 3.66 14.24
C SER A 32 -20.27 2.55 14.38
N THR A 33 -19.01 2.92 14.62
CA THR A 33 -17.93 1.99 15.00
C THR A 33 -17.78 1.84 16.51
N LEU A 34 -18.67 2.48 17.29
CA LEU A 34 -18.65 2.42 18.73
C LEU A 34 -19.52 1.27 19.25
N LEU A 35 -18.96 0.51 20.18
CA LEU A 35 -19.66 -0.46 21.00
C LEU A 35 -20.05 0.22 22.32
N GLN A 36 -21.34 0.24 22.64
CA GLN A 36 -21.82 0.67 23.96
C GLN A 36 -22.09 -0.56 24.83
N TYR A 37 -21.64 -0.56 26.08
CA TYR A 37 -21.75 -1.75 26.95
C TYR A 37 -21.97 -1.43 28.43
N LYS A 38 -22.48 -2.42 29.16
CA LYS A 38 -22.59 -2.45 30.63
C LYS A 38 -22.00 -3.73 31.19
N THR A 39 -21.41 -3.64 32.38
CA THR A 39 -20.88 -4.80 33.13
C THR A 39 -21.77 -5.17 34.32
N ASP A 40 -22.76 -4.34 34.65
CA ASP A 40 -23.75 -4.56 35.70
C ASP A 40 -25.14 -4.17 35.18
N PHE A 41 -26.17 -4.97 35.48
CA PHE A 41 -27.56 -4.70 35.13
C PHE A 41 -28.11 -3.43 35.81
N HIS A 42 -27.59 -3.09 36.99
CA HIS A 42 -28.04 -1.93 37.76
C HIS A 42 -27.37 -0.62 37.33
N GLN A 43 -26.39 -0.68 36.44
CA GLN A 43 -25.73 0.51 35.94
C GLN A 43 -26.66 1.26 34.97
N GLU A 44 -26.93 2.53 35.24
CA GLU A 44 -27.81 3.34 34.38
C GLU A 44 -27.13 3.71 33.06
N SER A 45 -25.83 4.05 33.13
CA SER A 45 -25.04 4.54 31.99
C SER A 45 -24.33 3.42 31.24
N TYR A 46 -24.13 3.60 29.93
CA TYR A 46 -23.31 2.71 29.09
C TYR A 46 -21.91 3.30 28.95
N ALA A 47 -20.89 2.46 29.13
CA ALA A 47 -19.55 2.77 28.67
C ALA A 47 -19.49 2.62 27.14
N SER A 48 -18.59 3.36 26.47
CA SER A 48 -18.40 3.29 25.02
C SER A 48 -16.96 2.98 24.68
N VAL A 49 -16.74 2.07 23.73
CA VAL A 49 -15.41 1.72 23.23
C VAL A 49 -15.42 1.64 21.71
N ASP A 50 -14.38 2.16 21.05
CA ASP A 50 -14.17 1.96 19.62
C ASP A 50 -13.65 0.54 19.41
N PHE A 51 -14.51 -0.36 18.92
CA PHE A 51 -14.14 -1.76 18.71
C PHE A 51 -13.38 -1.97 17.41
N LEU A 52 -13.48 -1.01 16.48
CA LEU A 52 -12.80 -1.09 15.20
C LEU A 52 -11.42 -0.43 15.36
N GLN A 53 -10.36 -1.24 15.50
CA GLN A 53 -9.00 -0.71 15.54
C GLN A 53 -8.64 -0.06 14.19
N LYS A 54 -8.80 1.27 14.08
CA LYS A 54 -8.43 2.06 12.89
C LYS A 54 -6.92 2.14 12.68
N LYS A 55 -6.24 1.03 12.35
CA LYS A 55 -4.84 1.09 11.91
C LYS A 55 -4.55 0.04 10.85
N PHE A 56 -4.89 0.34 9.59
CA PHE A 56 -4.05 -0.11 8.48
C PHE A 56 -2.76 0.70 8.57
N LYS A 57 -1.74 0.15 9.22
CA LYS A 57 -0.40 0.72 9.09
C LYS A 57 0.03 0.44 7.65
N ARG A 58 0.05 1.49 6.81
CA ARG A 58 0.74 1.47 5.52
C ARG A 58 2.26 1.46 5.79
N THR A 59 2.74 0.42 6.49
CA THR A 59 4.16 0.13 6.69
C THR A 59 4.75 -0.61 5.50
N MET A 60 3.98 -0.84 4.44
CA MET A 60 4.55 -1.23 3.17
C MET A 60 5.35 -0.06 2.63
N GLN A 61 6.62 -0.29 2.35
CA GLN A 61 7.42 0.62 1.57
C GLN A 61 6.66 0.91 0.28
N GLU A 62 6.53 2.19 -0.04
CA GLU A 62 6.06 2.59 -1.36
C GLU A 62 7.04 1.99 -2.38
N PRO A 63 6.54 1.33 -3.45
CA PRO A 63 7.43 0.78 -4.44
C PRO A 63 8.32 1.89 -4.98
N GLU A 64 9.61 1.59 -5.12
CA GLU A 64 10.57 2.54 -5.69
C GLU A 64 10.06 3.01 -7.05
N ALA A 65 10.29 4.28 -7.36
CA ALA A 65 9.90 4.87 -8.64
C ALA A 65 10.43 3.98 -9.78
N ILE A 66 9.51 3.51 -10.62
CA ILE A 66 9.85 2.63 -11.74
C ILE A 66 10.84 3.40 -12.63
N PRO A 67 12.01 2.83 -12.97
CA PRO A 67 12.95 3.50 -13.85
C PRO A 67 12.29 3.75 -15.21
N VAL A 68 12.58 4.92 -15.80
CA VAL A 68 12.09 5.32 -17.12
C VAL A 68 12.34 4.19 -18.12
N ARG A 69 11.29 3.76 -18.84
CA ARG A 69 11.40 2.73 -19.88
C ARG A 69 12.30 3.24 -21.02
N GLY A 70 12.98 2.33 -21.71
CA GLY A 70 13.83 2.65 -22.86
C GLY A 70 15.32 2.51 -22.58
N ILE A 71 16.14 2.98 -23.52
CA ILE A 71 17.59 3.08 -23.38
C ILE A 71 18.07 4.52 -23.56
N PRO A 72 19.11 4.95 -22.82
CA PRO A 72 19.77 6.22 -23.08
C PRO A 72 20.27 6.27 -24.53
N LYS A 73 20.10 7.40 -25.21
CA LYS A 73 20.54 7.61 -26.59
C LYS A 73 22.00 7.21 -26.82
N GLN A 74 22.89 7.59 -25.90
CA GLN A 74 24.31 7.22 -25.95
C GLN A 74 24.54 5.70 -26.01
N LYS A 75 23.73 4.91 -25.29
CA LYS A 75 23.81 3.44 -25.32
C LYS A 75 23.23 2.89 -26.63
N LYS A 76 22.14 3.45 -27.14
CA LYS A 76 21.55 3.09 -28.44
C LYS A 76 22.56 3.29 -29.56
N ASP A 77 23.20 4.45 -29.61
CA ASP A 77 24.20 4.78 -30.62
C ASP A 77 25.41 3.85 -30.54
N ALA A 78 25.89 3.53 -29.33
CA ALA A 78 26.98 2.57 -29.12
C ALA A 78 26.61 1.15 -29.59
N ILE A 79 25.38 0.69 -29.32
CA ILE A 79 24.86 -0.60 -29.79
C ILE A 79 24.84 -0.63 -31.31
N ILE A 80 24.28 0.41 -31.95
CA ILE A 80 24.19 0.47 -33.42
C ILE A 80 25.58 0.57 -34.06
N ALA A 81 26.51 1.31 -33.46
CA ALA A 81 27.87 1.44 -33.99
C ALA A 81 28.62 0.09 -34.01
N VAL A 82 28.45 -0.74 -32.97
CA VAL A 82 29.13 -2.04 -32.86
C VAL A 82 28.36 -3.14 -33.59
N LEU A 83 27.09 -3.34 -33.24
CA LEU A 83 26.28 -4.44 -33.76
C LEU A 83 25.71 -4.13 -35.14
N GLY A 84 25.45 -2.87 -35.48
CA GLY A 84 24.93 -2.48 -36.79
C GLY A 84 25.88 -2.79 -37.95
N GLN A 85 27.20 -2.85 -37.68
CA GLN A 85 28.19 -3.30 -38.67
C GLN A 85 28.19 -4.82 -38.87
N LEU A 86 27.76 -5.57 -37.84
CA LEU A 86 27.75 -7.03 -37.83
C LEU A 86 26.39 -7.62 -38.24
N MET A 87 25.32 -6.83 -38.13
CA MET A 87 23.96 -7.23 -38.46
C MET A 87 23.62 -6.99 -39.94
N SER A 88 22.72 -7.80 -40.49
CA SER A 88 22.17 -7.56 -41.83
C SER A 88 21.35 -6.27 -41.86
N LYS A 89 21.30 -5.59 -43.02
CA LYS A 89 20.61 -4.30 -43.19
C LYS A 89 19.15 -4.31 -42.71
N ASN A 90 18.44 -5.42 -42.87
CA ASN A 90 17.06 -5.56 -42.45
C ASN A 90 16.89 -5.52 -40.91
N ARG A 91 17.95 -5.80 -40.15
CA ARG A 91 17.95 -5.77 -38.68
C ARG A 91 18.38 -4.42 -38.10
N LEU A 92 18.92 -3.51 -38.93
CA LEU A 92 19.25 -2.15 -38.52
C LEU A 92 18.00 -1.31 -38.23
N GLU A 93 16.90 -1.55 -38.95
CA GLU A 93 15.61 -0.91 -38.68
C GLU A 93 15.12 -1.17 -37.25
N PHE A 94 15.30 -2.41 -36.76
CA PHE A 94 14.97 -2.76 -35.38
C PHE A 94 15.79 -1.94 -34.37
N GLY A 95 17.10 -1.76 -34.60
CA GLY A 95 17.94 -0.95 -33.72
C GLY A 95 17.52 0.52 -33.69
N ASN A 96 17.12 1.06 -34.84
CA ASN A 96 16.65 2.45 -34.96
C ASN A 96 15.29 2.69 -34.29
N SER A 97 14.41 1.68 -34.29
CA SER A 97 13.07 1.77 -33.71
C SER A 97 13.01 1.61 -32.19
N ILE A 98 14.14 1.31 -31.53
CA ILE A 98 14.20 1.26 -30.06
C ILE A 98 13.91 2.65 -29.48
N ILE A 99 12.97 2.70 -28.54
CA ILE A 99 12.52 3.91 -27.86
C ILE A 99 13.60 4.40 -26.89
N GLU A 100 13.90 5.70 -26.94
CA GLU A 100 14.81 6.40 -26.04
C GLU A 100 14.09 6.87 -24.78
N ASN A 101 14.79 6.96 -23.65
CA ASN A 101 14.22 7.30 -22.35
C ASN A 101 13.29 8.54 -22.39
N ASP A 102 13.70 9.61 -23.08
CA ASP A 102 12.96 10.88 -23.12
C ASP A 102 11.66 10.80 -23.95
N SER A 103 11.54 9.77 -24.79
CA SER A 103 10.38 9.51 -25.65
C SER A 103 9.51 8.36 -25.14
N ALA A 104 9.90 7.72 -24.03
CA ALA A 104 9.17 6.60 -23.47
C ALA A 104 8.00 7.10 -22.61
N GLN A 105 6.80 7.09 -23.18
CA GLN A 105 5.58 7.35 -22.42
C GLN A 105 5.14 6.07 -21.71
N ASP A 106 5.00 6.13 -20.38
CA ASP A 106 4.46 5.01 -19.60
C ASP A 106 2.92 5.04 -19.64
N LEU A 107 2.30 3.87 -19.50
CA LEU A 107 0.83 3.72 -19.60
C LEU A 107 0.10 4.08 -18.29
N VAL A 108 0.83 4.51 -17.26
CA VAL A 108 0.27 4.87 -15.96
C VAL A 108 0.51 6.36 -15.73
N ASP A 109 -0.56 7.14 -15.83
CA ASP A 109 -0.53 8.54 -15.43
C ASP A 109 -0.28 8.61 -13.92
N SER A 110 0.77 9.33 -13.51
CA SER A 110 1.10 9.57 -12.10
C SER A 110 0.11 10.49 -11.37
N GLN A 111 -1.12 10.64 -11.90
CA GLN A 111 -2.21 11.46 -11.36
C GLN A 111 -2.97 10.69 -10.26
N GLY A 112 -2.25 10.30 -9.21
CA GLY A 112 -2.79 9.62 -8.04
C GLY A 112 -2.71 10.42 -6.74
N THR A 113 -2.40 11.73 -6.81
CA THR A 113 -2.48 12.64 -5.66
C THR A 113 -3.86 13.29 -5.65
N GLU A 114 -4.87 12.54 -5.23
CA GLU A 114 -6.10 13.16 -4.75
C GLU A 114 -5.76 13.90 -3.44
N ASN A 115 -5.84 15.23 -3.49
CA ASN A 115 -5.88 16.06 -2.29
C ASN A 115 -7.14 15.66 -1.51
N ILE A 116 -6.95 15.02 -0.36
CA ILE A 116 -8.02 14.79 0.60
C ILE A 116 -8.00 16.00 1.54
N ASP A 117 -8.90 16.95 1.30
CA ASP A 117 -9.32 17.97 2.27
C ASP A 117 -10.20 17.36 3.38
#